data_AF-A0A2E3NL88-F1
#
_entry.id   AF-A0A2E3NL88-F1
#
_cell.length_a   1.000
_cell.length_b   1.000
_cell.length_c   1.000
_cell.angle_alpha   90.00
_cell.angle_beta   90.00
_cell.angle_gamma   90.00
#
_symmetry.space_group_name_H-M   'P 1'
#
loop_
_entity.id
_entity.type
_entity.pdbx_description
1 polymer ?
#
loop_
_entity_poly.entity_id
_entity_poly.type
_entity_poly.pdbx_seq_one_letter_code
_entity_poly.pdbx_strand_id
1 'polypeptide(L)'
;MTSISLAERAPVYDFAARLLSIEIETATWAAISTDPLRAIFDQARPGFADWAGGGFDEARREALAEEFARLFLVPGVVPPFASRWVVQPIGEETTREKTRAEIASLVALACEGLGLDTNAEGPGGRLPPDHAALVFAIAAEAAKQPGAESDPVLARFEEALLGPGWADMGDALVEHARQPIYSALGVLLRDLHREG
;
A
#
# COMPACT_ATOMS: atom_id res chain seq x y z
N MET A 1 11.08 17.90 -13.07
CA MET A 1 10.91 17.43 -11.69
C MET A 1 11.58 16.07 -11.62
N THR A 2 12.44 15.84 -10.63
CA THR A 2 13.10 14.55 -10.44
C THR A 2 12.05 13.57 -9.93
N SER A 3 11.77 12.51 -10.68
CA SER A 3 10.88 11.43 -10.23
C SER A 3 11.44 10.82 -8.95
N ILE A 4 10.59 10.58 -7.95
CA ILE A 4 10.96 9.98 -6.66
C ILE A 4 11.34 8.52 -6.91
N SER A 5 12.52 8.10 -6.46
CA SER A 5 13.01 6.74 -6.67
C SER A 5 12.17 5.69 -5.93
N LEU A 6 12.23 4.42 -6.37
CA LEU A 6 11.59 3.32 -5.65
C LEU A 6 12.09 3.20 -4.20
N ALA A 7 13.38 3.47 -3.95
CA ALA A 7 13.99 3.48 -2.62
C ALA A 7 13.36 4.53 -1.68
N GLU A 8 13.09 5.73 -2.19
CA GLU A 8 12.44 6.79 -1.43
C GLU A 8 10.97 6.50 -1.13
N ARG A 9 10.28 5.76 -2.02
CA ARG A 9 8.87 5.36 -1.86
C ARG A 9 8.69 4.13 -0.97
N ALA A 10 9.73 3.29 -0.85
CA ALA A 10 9.68 2.01 -0.16
C ALA A 10 9.12 2.05 1.28
N PRO A 11 9.44 3.07 2.12
CA PRO A 11 8.87 3.14 3.47
C PRO A 11 7.34 3.29 3.46
N VAL A 12 6.79 4.05 2.51
CA VAL A 12 5.33 4.21 2.35
C VAL A 12 4.70 2.89 1.91
N TYR A 13 5.34 2.19 0.97
CA TYR A 13 4.86 0.88 0.51
C TYR A 13 4.93 -0.21 1.58
N ASP A 14 6.01 -0.31 2.36
CA ASP A 14 6.11 -1.26 3.48
C ASP A 14 4.99 -1.01 4.48
N PHE A 15 4.71 0.26 4.75
CA PHE A 15 3.68 0.64 5.69
C PHE A 15 2.26 0.40 5.15
N ALA A 16 2.00 0.74 3.88
CA ALA A 16 0.75 0.42 3.20
C ALA A 16 0.48 -1.09 3.20
N ALA A 17 1.51 -1.91 2.93
CA ALA A 17 1.40 -3.36 2.98
C ALA A 17 0.94 -3.85 4.35
N ARG A 18 1.49 -3.31 5.44
CA ARG A 18 1.09 -3.67 6.81
C ARG A 18 -0.36 -3.29 7.10
N LEU A 19 -0.77 -2.07 6.78
CA LEU A 19 -2.12 -1.58 7.10
C LEU A 19 -3.23 -2.22 6.26
N LEU A 20 -2.91 -2.70 5.07
CA LEU A 20 -3.87 -3.31 4.16
C LEU A 20 -3.98 -4.83 4.36
N SER A 21 -2.98 -5.48 4.98
CA SER A 21 -2.95 -6.94 5.13
C SER A 21 -3.70 -7.44 6.36
N ILE A 22 -3.59 -6.72 7.48
CA ILE A 22 -4.12 -7.15 8.77
C ILE A 22 -4.67 -5.98 9.58
N GLU A 23 -5.50 -6.30 10.57
CA GLU A 23 -5.88 -5.36 11.62
C GLU A 23 -4.65 -4.79 12.34
N ILE A 24 -4.74 -3.55 12.83
CA ILE A 24 -3.61 -2.92 13.50
C ILE A 24 -3.39 -3.60 14.84
N GLU A 25 -2.22 -4.20 15.01
CA GLU A 25 -1.76 -4.81 16.26
C GLU A 25 -0.82 -3.87 17.04
N THR A 26 -0.49 -4.26 18.27
CA THR A 26 0.38 -3.49 19.17
C THR A 26 1.72 -3.13 18.55
N ALA A 27 2.33 -4.04 17.79
CA ALA A 27 3.62 -3.77 17.14
C ALA A 27 3.51 -2.70 16.05
N THR A 28 2.46 -2.76 15.23
CA THR A 28 2.15 -1.74 14.21
C THR A 28 1.83 -0.40 14.86
N TRP A 29 1.04 -0.41 15.94
CA TRP A 29 0.75 0.81 16.72
C TRP A 29 2.02 1.43 17.31
N ALA A 30 2.90 0.63 17.88
CA ALA A 30 4.17 1.12 18.43
C ALA A 30 5.03 1.76 17.34
N ALA A 31 5.10 1.16 16.15
CA ALA A 31 5.85 1.70 15.01
C ALA A 31 5.34 3.08 14.58
N ILE A 32 4.02 3.26 14.38
CA ILE A 32 3.45 4.57 13.98
C ILE A 32 3.58 5.64 15.04
N SER A 33 3.73 5.24 16.31
CA SER A 33 3.86 6.16 17.43
C SER A 33 5.27 6.74 17.53
N THR A 34 6.24 6.22 16.76
CA THR A 34 7.61 6.75 16.69
C THR A 34 7.64 8.12 16.01
N ASP A 35 8.55 9.00 16.44
CA ASP A 35 8.59 10.39 15.99
C ASP A 35 8.68 10.59 14.47
N PRO A 36 9.50 9.84 13.70
CA PRO A 36 9.62 10.04 12.26
C PRO A 36 8.34 9.70 11.50
N LEU A 37 7.72 8.56 11.80
CA LEU A 37 6.47 8.15 11.14
C LEU A 37 5.31 9.05 11.60
N ARG A 38 5.23 9.36 12.90
CA ARG A 38 4.20 10.25 13.42
C ARG A 38 4.21 11.62 12.72
N ALA A 39 5.40 12.18 12.45
CA ALA A 39 5.52 13.45 11.74
C ALA A 39 5.06 13.37 10.28
N ILE A 40 5.42 12.29 9.55
CA ILE A 40 4.97 12.07 8.16
C ILE A 40 3.45 11.95 8.11
N PHE A 41 2.86 11.18 9.03
CA PHE A 41 1.42 11.01 9.10
C PHE A 41 0.69 12.29 9.51
N ASP A 42 1.29 13.12 10.36
CA ASP A 42 0.71 14.41 10.74
C ASP A 42 0.77 15.43 9.61
N GLN A 43 1.82 15.40 8.78
CA GLN A 43 1.87 16.18 7.53
C GLN A 43 0.77 15.74 6.56
N ALA A 44 0.57 14.43 6.41
CA ALA A 44 -0.49 13.88 5.54
C ALA A 44 -1.90 14.16 6.09
N ARG A 45 -2.08 14.06 7.41
CA ARG A 45 -3.34 14.33 8.11
C ARG A 45 -3.07 15.13 9.39
N PRO A 46 -3.24 16.47 9.36
CA PRO A 46 -3.04 17.31 10.53
C PRO A 46 -3.85 16.84 11.75
N GLY A 47 -3.19 16.74 12.91
CA GLY A 47 -3.78 16.23 14.14
C GLY A 47 -3.64 14.71 14.31
N PHE A 48 -2.99 14.02 13.37
CA PHE A 48 -2.66 12.61 13.53
C PHE A 48 -1.72 12.40 14.72
N ALA A 49 -0.74 13.29 14.93
CA ALA A 49 0.21 13.14 16.04
C ALA A 49 -0.49 13.14 17.40
N ASP A 50 -1.42 14.06 17.61
CA ASP A 50 -2.24 14.14 18.83
C ASP A 50 -3.13 12.91 18.97
N TRP A 51 -3.76 12.47 17.88
CA TRP A 51 -4.56 11.25 17.89
C TRP A 51 -3.72 10.02 18.26
N ALA A 52 -2.55 9.83 17.65
CA ALA A 52 -1.63 8.71 17.89
C ALA A 52 -0.98 8.77 19.28
N GLY A 53 -0.87 9.96 19.89
CA GLY A 53 -0.42 10.14 21.26
C GLY A 53 -1.40 9.59 22.31
N GLY A 54 -2.67 9.39 21.93
CA GLY A 54 -3.63 8.62 22.73
C GLY A 54 -3.25 7.14 22.75
N GLY A 55 -3.22 6.53 23.94
CA GLY A 55 -2.81 5.13 24.11
C GLY A 55 -3.60 4.13 23.27
N PHE A 56 -3.06 2.91 23.14
CA PHE A 56 -3.65 1.80 22.39
C PHE A 56 -4.46 0.87 23.31
N ASP A 57 -5.54 1.40 23.86
CA ASP A 57 -6.47 0.64 24.71
C ASP A 57 -7.42 -0.26 23.90
N GLU A 58 -8.25 -1.05 24.60
CA GLU A 58 -9.19 -1.98 23.97
C GLU A 58 -10.20 -1.25 23.09
N ALA A 59 -10.76 -0.14 23.55
CA ALA A 59 -11.75 0.64 22.80
C ALA A 59 -11.17 1.13 21.47
N ARG A 60 -9.91 1.58 21.46
CA ARG A 60 -9.21 1.95 20.23
C ARG A 60 -8.92 0.77 19.33
N ARG A 61 -8.50 -0.37 19.90
CA ARG A 61 -8.27 -1.60 19.15
C ARG A 61 -9.55 -2.06 18.43
N GLU A 62 -10.67 -2.11 19.15
CA GLU A 62 -11.98 -2.44 18.59
C GLU A 62 -12.37 -1.46 17.47
N ALA A 63 -12.22 -0.16 17.70
CA ALA A 63 -12.57 0.86 16.71
C ALA A 63 -11.70 0.81 15.44
N LEU A 64 -10.46 0.34 15.53
CA LEU A 64 -9.56 0.13 14.38
C LEU A 64 -9.87 -1.18 13.65
N ALA A 65 -10.19 -2.26 14.38
CA ALA A 65 -10.63 -3.52 13.80
C ALA A 65 -11.95 -3.37 13.03
N GLU A 66 -12.94 -2.69 13.63
CA GLU A 66 -14.20 -2.36 12.97
C GLU A 66 -13.99 -1.56 11.69
N GLU A 67 -13.08 -0.59 11.72
CA GLU A 67 -12.76 0.23 10.58
C GLU A 67 -12.05 -0.57 9.47
N PHE A 68 -11.08 -1.42 9.83
CA PHE A 68 -10.41 -2.32 8.90
C PHE A 68 -11.43 -3.22 8.18
N ALA A 69 -12.31 -3.88 8.96
CA ALA A 69 -13.35 -4.73 8.41
C ALA A 69 -14.28 -3.95 7.48
N ARG A 70 -14.71 -2.75 7.89
CA ARG A 70 -15.60 -1.90 7.09
C ARG A 70 -14.96 -1.43 5.78
N LEU A 71 -13.68 -1.06 5.79
CA LEU A 71 -12.99 -0.56 4.60
C LEU A 71 -12.66 -1.68 3.61
N PHE A 72 -12.13 -2.81 4.10
CA PHE A 72 -11.46 -3.79 3.26
C PHE A 72 -12.19 -5.12 3.12
N LEU A 73 -12.98 -5.52 4.13
CA LEU A 73 -13.67 -6.81 4.14
C LEU A 73 -15.13 -6.70 3.68
N VAL A 74 -15.79 -5.57 3.96
CA VAL A 74 -17.13 -5.29 3.45
C VAL A 74 -17.03 -4.89 1.97
N PRO A 75 -17.80 -5.55 1.07
CA PRO A 75 -17.75 -5.23 -0.35
C PRO A 75 -18.06 -3.77 -0.67
N GLY A 76 -17.24 -3.15 -1.52
CA GLY A 76 -17.56 -1.90 -2.21
C GLY A 76 -17.11 -0.60 -1.54
N VAL A 77 -16.42 -0.64 -0.39
CA VAL A 77 -15.90 0.59 0.25
C VAL A 77 -14.51 0.94 -0.31
N VAL A 78 -13.46 0.22 0.08
CA VAL A 78 -12.12 0.34 -0.52
C VAL A 78 -11.56 -1.06 -0.75
N PRO A 79 -11.95 -1.76 -1.83
CA PRO A 79 -11.50 -3.13 -2.06
C PRO A 79 -9.95 -3.19 -2.14
N PRO A 80 -9.29 -4.06 -1.35
CA PRO A 80 -7.83 -4.12 -1.28
C PRO A 80 -7.22 -4.94 -2.44
N PHE A 81 -7.81 -4.87 -3.63
CA PHE A 81 -7.38 -5.61 -4.81
C PHE A 81 -6.81 -4.67 -5.86
N ALA A 82 -5.56 -4.88 -6.25
CA ALA A 82 -4.88 -4.16 -7.32
C ALA A 82 -5.67 -4.18 -8.63
N SER A 83 -6.43 -5.26 -8.90
CA SER A 83 -7.30 -5.36 -10.09
C SER A 83 -8.38 -4.28 -10.16
N ARG A 84 -8.70 -3.60 -9.05
CA ARG A 84 -9.64 -2.48 -9.02
C ARG A 84 -9.00 -1.12 -9.35
N TRP A 85 -7.70 -1.00 -9.15
CA TRP A 85 -7.01 0.29 -9.14
C TRP A 85 -5.98 0.40 -10.25
N VAL A 86 -5.29 -0.70 -10.56
CA VAL A 86 -4.23 -0.72 -11.56
C VAL A 86 -4.83 -0.74 -12.96
N VAL A 87 -4.62 0.36 -13.68
CA VAL A 87 -5.02 0.54 -15.07
C VAL A 87 -3.82 0.47 -16.01
N GLN A 88 -4.05 0.03 -17.24
CA GLN A 88 -3.08 -0.02 -18.32
C GLN A 88 -3.53 0.89 -19.48
N PRO A 89 -2.65 1.74 -20.02
CA PRO A 89 -2.90 2.46 -21.27
C PRO A 89 -3.06 1.49 -22.45
N ILE A 90 -4.11 1.69 -23.25
CA ILE A 90 -4.35 0.96 -24.52
C ILE A 90 -4.44 1.90 -25.73
N GLY A 91 -4.05 3.16 -25.55
CA GLY A 91 -4.02 4.24 -26.53
C GLY A 91 -3.59 5.54 -25.85
N GLU A 92 -3.57 6.66 -26.58
CA GLU A 92 -3.15 7.96 -26.02
C GLU A 92 -4.08 8.49 -24.92
N GLU A 93 -5.38 8.16 -24.99
CA GLU A 93 -6.40 8.68 -24.06
C GLU A 93 -7.24 7.58 -23.41
N THR A 94 -6.89 6.30 -23.60
CA THR A 94 -7.72 5.18 -23.14
C THR A 94 -6.93 4.26 -22.23
N THR A 95 -7.54 3.93 -21.09
CA THR A 95 -7.01 2.95 -20.14
C THR A 95 -8.00 1.80 -19.95
N ARG A 96 -7.50 0.64 -19.54
CA ARG A 96 -8.30 -0.50 -19.08
C ARG A 96 -7.82 -0.97 -17.73
N GLU A 97 -8.70 -1.52 -16.91
CA GLU A 97 -8.30 -2.24 -15.70
C GLU A 97 -7.47 -3.49 -16.09
N LYS A 98 -6.41 -3.79 -15.31
CA LYS A 98 -5.70 -5.06 -15.42
C LYS A 98 -6.52 -6.18 -14.78
N THR A 99 -6.56 -7.32 -15.44
CA THR A 99 -7.22 -8.50 -14.88
C THR A 99 -6.41 -9.08 -13.72
N ARG A 100 -7.08 -9.83 -12.83
CA ARG A 100 -6.42 -10.56 -11.73
C ARG A 100 -5.30 -11.49 -12.22
N ALA A 101 -5.50 -12.16 -13.35
CA ALA A 101 -4.52 -13.10 -13.92
C ALA A 101 -3.26 -12.39 -14.43
N GLU A 102 -3.41 -11.20 -15.03
CA GLU A 102 -2.28 -10.39 -15.48
C GLU A 102 -1.45 -9.88 -14.30
N ILE A 103 -2.12 -9.40 -13.25
CA ILE A 103 -1.45 -8.96 -12.02
C ILE A 103 -0.75 -10.14 -11.35
N ALA A 104 -1.42 -11.29 -11.22
CA ALA A 104 -0.85 -12.49 -10.62
C ALA A 104 0.43 -12.94 -11.33
N SER A 105 0.48 -12.83 -12.67
CA SER A 105 1.66 -13.19 -13.46
C SER A 105 2.83 -12.23 -13.20
N LEU A 106 2.56 -10.92 -13.09
CA LEU A 106 3.58 -9.92 -12.78
C LEU A 106 4.12 -10.07 -11.36
N VAL A 107 3.24 -10.34 -10.40
CA VAL A 107 3.60 -10.62 -9.01
C VAL A 107 4.45 -11.89 -8.90
N ALA A 108 4.07 -12.96 -9.59
CA ALA A 108 4.86 -14.20 -9.60
C ALA A 108 6.28 -13.99 -10.14
N LEU A 109 6.42 -13.27 -11.25
CA LEU A 109 7.73 -12.95 -11.83
C LEU A 109 8.59 -12.10 -10.89
N ALA A 110 8.00 -11.09 -10.24
CA ALA A 110 8.72 -10.26 -9.28
C ALA A 110 9.15 -11.05 -8.04
N CYS A 111 8.28 -11.90 -7.49
CA CYS A 111 8.64 -12.77 -6.37
C CYS A 111 9.77 -13.72 -6.75
N GLU A 112 9.74 -14.33 -7.94
CA GLU A 112 10.82 -15.19 -8.44
C GLU A 112 12.14 -14.41 -8.55
N GLY A 113 12.13 -13.21 -9.14
CA GLY A 113 13.31 -12.35 -9.26
C GLY A 113 13.90 -11.92 -7.92
N LEU A 114 13.05 -11.69 -6.92
CA LEU A 114 13.46 -11.33 -5.55
C LEU A 114 13.80 -12.54 -4.66
N GLY A 115 13.59 -13.77 -5.14
CA GLY A 115 13.73 -14.97 -4.32
C GLY A 115 12.73 -15.06 -3.16
N LEU A 116 11.56 -14.43 -3.30
CA LEU A 116 10.51 -14.44 -2.29
C LEU A 116 9.65 -15.70 -2.43
N ASP A 117 9.49 -16.42 -1.32
CA ASP A 117 8.55 -17.53 -1.25
C ASP A 117 7.14 -17.00 -0.93
N THR A 118 6.25 -17.01 -1.91
CA THR A 118 4.84 -16.62 -1.75
C THR A 118 4.05 -17.59 -0.84
N ASN A 119 4.63 -18.72 -0.46
CA ASN A 119 4.06 -19.69 0.47
C ASN A 119 4.62 -19.58 1.90
N ALA A 120 5.61 -18.71 2.15
CA ALA A 120 6.18 -18.52 3.48
C ALA A 120 5.24 -17.73 4.40
N GLU A 121 5.31 -18.02 5.71
CA GLU A 121 4.59 -17.27 6.73
C GLU A 121 5.18 -15.85 6.89
N GLY A 122 4.35 -14.84 6.65
CA GLY A 122 4.70 -13.41 6.77
C GLY A 122 3.49 -12.53 6.43
N PRO A 123 3.58 -11.20 6.58
CA PRO A 123 2.48 -10.28 6.23
C PRO A 123 2.09 -10.32 4.73
N GLY A 124 2.94 -10.92 3.88
CA GLY A 124 2.66 -11.24 2.48
C GLY A 124 2.20 -12.68 2.18
N GLY A 125 2.07 -13.56 3.19
CA GLY A 125 1.65 -14.95 3.01
C GLY A 125 0.14 -15.11 2.77
N ARG A 126 -0.25 -16.14 2.00
CA ARG A 126 -1.63 -16.51 1.56
C ARG A 126 -2.56 -15.38 1.06
N LEU A 127 -2.06 -14.16 0.87
CA LEU A 127 -2.83 -13.12 0.19
C LEU A 127 -3.02 -13.53 -1.27
N PRO A 128 -4.19 -13.23 -1.87
CA PRO A 128 -4.36 -13.37 -3.31
C PRO A 128 -3.25 -12.61 -4.06
N PRO A 129 -2.75 -13.13 -5.19
CA PRO A 129 -1.71 -12.46 -5.97
C PRO A 129 -2.08 -11.04 -6.43
N ASP A 130 -3.37 -10.69 -6.48
CA ASP A 130 -3.84 -9.36 -6.83
C ASP A 130 -4.12 -8.47 -5.60
N HIS A 131 -3.75 -8.89 -4.39
CA HIS A 131 -3.98 -8.10 -3.19
C HIS A 131 -3.00 -6.89 -3.12
N ALA A 132 -3.52 -5.70 -2.85
CA ALA A 132 -2.74 -4.45 -2.83
C ALA A 132 -1.58 -4.51 -1.84
N ALA A 133 -1.80 -5.09 -0.66
CA ALA A 133 -0.74 -5.28 0.33
C ALA A 133 0.46 -6.08 -0.20
N LEU A 134 0.21 -7.11 -1.03
CA LEU A 134 1.27 -7.92 -1.62
C LEU A 134 2.06 -7.14 -2.66
N VAL A 135 1.37 -6.36 -3.52
CA VAL A 135 2.02 -5.50 -4.51
C VAL A 135 2.95 -4.49 -3.82
N PHE A 136 2.48 -3.82 -2.76
CA PHE A 136 3.30 -2.88 -2.01
C PHE A 136 4.44 -3.56 -1.24
N ALA A 137 4.22 -4.75 -0.68
CA ALA A 137 5.28 -5.53 -0.02
C ALA A 137 6.41 -5.87 -0.99
N ILE A 138 6.07 -6.33 -2.20
CA ILE A 138 7.05 -6.62 -3.27
C ILE A 138 7.81 -5.35 -3.66
N ALA A 139 7.12 -4.22 -3.84
CA ALA A 139 7.74 -2.94 -4.16
C ALA A 139 8.74 -2.49 -3.08
N ALA A 140 8.35 -2.61 -1.80
CA ALA A 140 9.20 -2.26 -0.68
C ALA A 140 10.41 -3.20 -0.53
N GLU A 141 10.26 -4.47 -0.87
CA GLU A 141 11.35 -5.44 -0.83
C GLU A 141 12.31 -5.28 -2.02
N ALA A 142 11.78 -5.02 -3.21
CA ALA A 142 12.55 -4.68 -4.40
C ALA A 142 13.50 -3.51 -4.13
N ALA A 143 13.04 -2.49 -3.43
CA ALA A 143 13.84 -1.33 -3.04
C ALA A 143 15.06 -1.65 -2.16
N LYS A 144 15.07 -2.79 -1.46
CA LYS A 144 16.18 -3.20 -0.58
C LYS A 144 17.24 -3.99 -1.33
N GLN A 145 16.95 -4.47 -2.54
CA GLN A 145 17.86 -5.32 -3.29
C GLN A 145 18.97 -4.51 -3.96
N PRO A 146 20.24 -4.91 -3.82
CA PRO A 146 21.33 -4.33 -4.58
C PRO A 146 21.09 -4.47 -6.09
N GLY A 147 21.13 -3.35 -6.82
CA GLY A 147 20.96 -3.36 -8.29
C GLY A 147 19.51 -3.42 -8.78
N ALA A 148 18.51 -3.25 -7.90
CA ALA A 148 17.10 -3.28 -8.27
C ALA A 148 16.74 -2.31 -9.41
N GLU A 149 17.39 -1.15 -9.49
CA GLU A 149 17.20 -0.15 -10.55
C GLU A 149 17.57 -0.67 -11.95
N SER A 150 18.42 -1.69 -12.03
CA SER A 150 18.87 -2.31 -13.28
C SER A 150 18.18 -3.65 -13.56
N ASP A 151 17.30 -4.11 -12.68
CA ASP A 151 16.57 -5.36 -12.86
C ASP A 151 15.37 -5.14 -13.80
N PRO A 152 15.36 -5.77 -15.00
CA PRO A 152 14.29 -5.57 -15.98
C PRO A 152 12.93 -6.14 -15.52
N VAL A 153 12.92 -7.12 -14.63
CA VAL A 153 11.68 -7.68 -14.05
C VAL A 153 11.08 -6.69 -13.07
N LEU A 154 11.90 -6.09 -12.20
CA LEU A 154 11.44 -5.10 -11.22
C LEU A 154 11.01 -3.79 -11.88
N ALA A 155 11.75 -3.33 -12.90
CA ALA A 155 11.34 -2.17 -13.70
C ALA A 155 9.98 -2.39 -14.36
N ARG A 156 9.75 -3.57 -14.94
CA ARG A 156 8.45 -3.94 -15.53
C ARG A 156 7.35 -4.06 -14.49
N PHE A 157 7.65 -4.60 -13.31
CA PHE A 157 6.70 -4.68 -12.20
C PHE A 157 6.26 -3.27 -11.77
N GLU A 158 7.22 -2.37 -11.56
CA GLU A 158 6.97 -0.99 -11.18
C GLU A 158 6.11 -0.26 -12.23
N GLU A 159 6.52 -0.28 -13.50
CA GLU A 159 5.79 0.36 -14.59
C GLU A 159 4.35 -0.17 -14.69
N ALA A 160 4.18 -1.49 -14.55
CA ALA A 160 2.89 -2.12 -14.76
C ALA A 160 1.95 -2.05 -13.56
N LEU A 161 2.48 -2.03 -12.33
CA LEU A 161 1.68 -2.20 -11.11
C LEU A 161 1.77 -1.03 -10.13
N LEU A 162 2.71 -0.09 -10.26
CA LEU A 162 2.84 1.08 -9.37
C LEU A 162 2.46 2.39 -10.07
N GLY A 163 1.60 2.30 -11.08
CA GLY A 163 1.07 3.45 -11.83
C GLY A 163 0.09 4.34 -11.04
N PRO A 164 -0.53 5.34 -11.70
CA PRO A 164 -1.28 6.40 -11.04
C PRO A 164 -2.58 5.95 -10.36
N GLY A 165 -3.12 4.78 -10.70
CA GLY A 165 -4.39 4.31 -10.16
C GLY A 165 -4.42 4.05 -8.65
N TRP A 166 -3.26 3.94 -7.99
CA TRP A 166 -3.20 3.94 -6.53
C TRP A 166 -3.61 5.28 -5.91
N ALA A 167 -3.56 6.37 -6.68
CA ALA A 167 -4.08 7.64 -6.22
C ALA A 167 -5.60 7.60 -6.02
N ASP A 168 -6.33 6.88 -6.88
CA ASP A 168 -7.78 6.69 -6.73
C ASP A 168 -8.11 5.86 -5.49
N MET A 169 -7.30 4.84 -5.17
CA MET A 169 -7.41 4.13 -3.90
C MET A 169 -7.14 5.06 -2.71
N GLY A 170 -6.15 5.95 -2.85
CA GLY A 170 -5.83 6.98 -1.87
C GLY A 170 -7.00 7.93 -1.63
N ASP A 171 -7.61 8.44 -2.69
CA ASP A 171 -8.82 9.27 -2.63
C ASP A 171 -9.97 8.54 -1.93
N ALA A 172 -10.22 7.27 -2.28
CA ALA A 172 -11.27 6.46 -1.65
C ALA A 172 -11.02 6.25 -0.14
N LEU A 173 -9.76 6.05 0.27
CA LEU A 173 -9.39 5.99 1.69
C LEU A 173 -9.63 7.33 2.39
N VAL A 174 -9.25 8.45 1.78
CA VAL A 174 -9.49 9.79 2.34
C VAL A 174 -10.98 10.06 2.53
N GLU A 175 -11.79 9.71 1.52
CA GLU A 175 -13.23 9.94 1.52
C GLU A 175 -13.94 9.06 2.56
N HIS A 176 -13.57 7.78 2.64
CA HIS A 176 -14.34 6.82 3.42
C HIS A 176 -13.79 6.56 4.81
N ALA A 177 -12.51 6.80 5.11
CA ALA A 177 -11.94 6.44 6.40
C ALA A 177 -12.44 7.32 7.55
N ARG A 178 -12.93 6.68 8.60
CA ARG A 178 -13.30 7.28 9.90
C ARG A 178 -12.08 7.41 10.81
N GLN A 179 -11.16 6.44 10.74
CA GLN A 179 -9.96 6.46 11.59
C GLN A 179 -8.82 7.25 10.94
N PRO A 180 -8.09 8.08 11.72
CA PRO A 180 -6.97 8.89 11.24
C PRO A 180 -5.92 8.18 10.41
N ILE A 181 -5.55 6.98 10.82
CA ILE A 181 -4.48 6.23 10.18
C ILE A 181 -4.78 5.85 8.72
N TYR A 182 -6.02 5.47 8.40
CA TYR A 182 -6.37 5.05 7.05
C TYR A 182 -6.54 6.23 6.10
N SER A 183 -7.07 7.37 6.57
CA SER A 183 -7.15 8.56 5.71
C SER A 183 -5.77 9.21 5.53
N ALA A 184 -4.87 9.15 6.52
CA ALA A 184 -3.49 9.58 6.36
C ALA A 184 -2.74 8.70 5.34
N LEU A 185 -2.91 7.36 5.41
CA LEU A 185 -2.42 6.45 4.38
C LEU A 185 -2.99 6.83 3.00
N GLY A 186 -4.27 7.16 2.93
CA GLY A 186 -4.92 7.60 1.69
C GLY A 186 -4.27 8.84 1.07
N VAL A 187 -3.97 9.86 1.88
CA VAL A 187 -3.23 11.05 1.43
C VAL A 187 -1.83 10.68 0.92
N LEU A 188 -1.10 9.85 1.66
CA LEU A 188 0.24 9.42 1.24
C LEU A 188 0.23 8.70 -0.11
N LEU A 189 -0.68 7.74 -0.32
CA LEU A 189 -0.82 7.02 -1.59
C LEU A 189 -1.22 7.96 -2.73
N ARG A 190 -2.17 8.86 -2.47
CA ARG A 190 -2.63 9.85 -3.45
C ARG A 190 -1.50 10.76 -3.92
N ASP A 191 -0.78 11.34 -2.99
CA ASP A 191 0.26 12.31 -3.31
C ASP A 191 1.46 11.61 -3.99
N LEU A 192 1.78 10.38 -3.56
CA LEU A 192 2.84 9.56 -4.18
C LEU A 192 2.57 9.19 -5.64
N HIS A 193 1.30 9.00 -6.02
CA HIS A 193 0.92 8.49 -7.33
C HIS A 193 0.26 9.53 -8.25
N ARG A 194 0.03 10.77 -7.79
CA ARG A 194 -0.41 11.90 -8.64
C ARG A 194 0.74 12.67 -9.29
N GLU A 195 1.93 12.61 -8.71
CA GLU A 195 3.12 13.33 -9.19
C GLU A 195 4.07 12.47 -10.04
N GLY A 196 3.68 11.21 -10.32
CA GLY A 196 4.43 10.24 -11.12
C GLY A 196 4.08 10.24 -12.61
#